data_AF-A0A831QSP7-F1
#
_entry.id   AF-A0A831QSP7-F1
#
_cell.length_a   1.000
_cell.length_b   1.000
_cell.length_c   1.000
_cell.angle_alpha   90.00
_cell.angle_beta   90.00
_cell.angle_gamma   90.00
#
_symmetry.space_group_name_H-M   'P 1'
#
loop_
_entity.id
_entity.type
_entity.pdbx_description
1 polymer ?
#
loop_
_entity_poly.entity_id
_entity_poly.type
_entity_poly.pdbx_seq_one_letter_code
_entity_poly.pdbx_strand_id
1 'polypeptide(L)'
;MAQPRYRAIIKVLCEECQLNVSTNKRIDVKCRSCDYKKYNNVNNLLTFTSFITKEFPNWIWFNIYEYKKGENGGLLRSFQRGKNEPATRAI
;
A
#
# COMPACT_ATOMS: atom_id res chain seq x y z
N MET A 1 16.18 -6.77 -19.91
CA MET A 1 16.02 -7.08 -18.47
C MET A 1 14.53 -7.06 -18.14
N ALA A 2 13.96 -8.16 -17.67
CA ALA A 2 12.55 -8.20 -17.27
C ALA A 2 12.35 -7.31 -16.04
N GLN A 3 11.38 -6.39 -16.09
CA GLN A 3 11.05 -5.58 -14.92
C GLN A 3 10.51 -6.49 -13.81
N PRO A 4 10.97 -6.36 -12.56
CA PRO A 4 10.44 -7.16 -11.47
C PRO A 4 8.96 -6.85 -11.29
N ARG A 5 8.15 -7.90 -11.23
CA ARG A 5 6.72 -7.79 -10.96
C ARG A 5 6.51 -8.00 -9.48
N TYR A 6 5.76 -7.11 -8.86
CA TYR A 6 5.38 -7.21 -7.48
C TYR A 6 3.87 -7.28 -7.31
N ARG A 7 3.45 -7.82 -6.17
CA ARG A 7 2.08 -7.73 -5.69
C ARG A 7 2.02 -6.68 -4.60
N ALA A 8 1.12 -5.71 -4.71
CA ALA A 8 0.87 -4.73 -3.67
C ALA A 8 -0.46 -5.00 -2.98
N ILE A 9 -0.49 -4.92 -1.66
CA ILE A 9 -1.71 -4.88 -0.86
C ILE A 9 -1.73 -3.54 -0.13
N ILE A 10 -2.66 -2.68 -0.50
CA ILE A 10 -2.83 -1.35 0.09
C ILE A 10 -3.97 -1.40 1.11
N LYS A 11 -3.82 -0.66 2.21
CA LYS A 11 -4.91 -0.39 3.15
C LYS A 11 -5.39 1.04 3.00
N VAL A 12 -6.68 1.16 2.73
CA VAL A 12 -7.40 2.42 2.59
C VAL A 12 -8.26 2.62 3.83
N LEU A 13 -8.12 3.79 4.47
CA LEU A 13 -8.85 4.08 5.71
C LEU A 13 -10.31 4.46 5.41
N CYS A 14 -11.24 3.96 6.21
CA CYS A 14 -12.59 4.53 6.25
C CYS A 14 -12.56 5.96 6.80
N GLU A 15 -13.66 6.71 6.63
CA GLU A 15 -13.78 8.09 7.09
C GLU A 15 -13.46 8.25 8.57
N GLU A 16 -13.96 7.35 9.42
CA GLU A 16 -13.70 7.38 10.87
C GLU A 16 -12.20 7.21 11.19
N CYS A 17 -11.53 6.24 10.57
CA CYS A 17 -10.10 6.04 10.75
C CYS A 17 -9.30 7.23 10.19
N GLN A 18 -9.75 7.82 9.08
CA GLN A 18 -9.12 9.01 8.51
C GLN A 18 -9.25 10.21 9.45
N LEU A 19 -10.40 10.42 10.08
CA LEU A 19 -10.61 11.46 11.09
C LEU A 19 -9.70 11.25 12.31
N ASN A 20 -9.52 10.01 12.75
CA ASN A 20 -8.59 9.69 13.83
C ASN A 20 -7.14 10.05 13.45
N VAL A 21 -6.69 9.78 12.22
CA VAL A 21 -5.37 10.25 11.75
C VAL A 21 -5.27 11.76 11.77
N SER A 22 -6.26 12.47 11.22
CA SER A 22 -6.28 13.95 11.18
C SER A 22 -6.29 14.60 12.57
N THR A 23 -6.82 13.90 13.58
CA THR A 23 -6.86 14.35 14.97
C THR A 23 -5.72 13.79 15.83
N ASN A 24 -4.69 13.19 15.22
CA ASN A 24 -3.56 12.54 15.89
C ASN A 24 -3.97 11.48 16.93
N LYS A 25 -5.09 10.81 16.71
CA LYS A 25 -5.58 9.69 17.52
C LYS A 25 -5.10 8.35 16.95
N ARG A 26 -5.08 7.33 17.82
CA ARG A 26 -4.77 5.97 17.41
C ARG A 26 -5.87 5.44 16.48
N ILE A 27 -5.47 4.88 15.34
CA ILE A 27 -6.37 4.16 14.45
C ILE A 27 -6.49 2.69 14.87
N ASP A 28 -7.67 2.11 14.66
CA ASP A 28 -7.83 0.67 14.77
C ASP A 28 -7.26 -0.03 13.53
N VAL A 29 -6.16 -0.75 13.73
CA VAL A 29 -5.46 -1.51 12.68
C VAL A 29 -6.33 -2.64 12.11
N LYS A 30 -7.33 -3.12 12.86
CA LYS A 30 -8.26 -4.20 12.49
C LYS A 30 -9.67 -3.71 12.15
N CYS A 31 -9.85 -2.40 11.95
CA CYS A 31 -11.13 -1.84 11.54
C CYS A 31 -11.66 -2.57 10.29
N ARG A 32 -12.85 -3.20 10.43
CA ARG A 32 -13.51 -3.94 9.34
C ARG A 32 -14.01 -3.03 8.21
N SER A 33 -14.26 -1.76 8.52
CA SER A 33 -14.69 -0.77 7.52
C SER A 33 -13.54 -0.25 6.66
N CYS A 34 -12.28 -0.52 7.02
CA CYS A 34 -11.16 -0.20 6.16
C CYS A 34 -11.06 -1.21 5.01
N ASP A 35 -10.82 -0.69 3.80
CA ASP A 35 -10.67 -1.50 2.62
C ASP A 35 -9.22 -1.95 2.43
N TYR A 36 -9.07 -3.18 1.94
CA TYR A 36 -7.80 -3.72 1.48
C TYR A 36 -7.89 -3.97 -0.02
N LYS A 37 -7.05 -3.28 -0.81
CA LYS A 37 -7.02 -3.47 -2.27
C LYS A 37 -5.73 -4.17 -2.67
N LYS A 38 -5.87 -5.15 -3.56
CA LYS A 38 -4.77 -6.01 -4.02
C LYS A 38 -4.49 -5.74 -5.49
N TYR A 39 -3.23 -5.47 -5.82
CA TYR A 39 -2.74 -5.23 -7.17
C TYR A 39 -1.65 -6.25 -7.49
N ASN A 40 -1.78 -6.95 -8.62
CA ASN A 40 -0.95 -8.12 -8.94
C ASN A 40 0.16 -7.86 -9.97
N ASN A 41 0.37 -6.62 -10.44
CA ASN A 41 1.39 -6.30 -11.44
C ASN A 41 1.98 -4.90 -11.18
N VAL A 42 2.57 -4.71 -10.00
CA VAL A 42 3.28 -3.47 -9.68
C VAL A 42 4.71 -3.59 -10.16
N ASN A 43 5.07 -2.82 -11.19
CA ASN A 43 6.41 -2.88 -11.80
C ASN A 43 7.27 -1.66 -11.44
N ASN A 44 6.64 -0.57 -11.02
CA ASN A 44 7.31 0.66 -10.62
C ASN A 44 6.64 1.22 -9.37
N LEU A 45 7.36 1.21 -8.26
CA LEU A 45 6.84 1.67 -6.97
C LEU A 45 6.51 3.16 -6.97
N LEU A 46 7.31 4.01 -7.63
CA LEU A 46 7.05 5.45 -7.69
C LEU A 46 5.75 5.75 -8.45
N THR A 47 5.59 5.16 -9.62
CA THR A 47 4.36 5.33 -10.42
C THR A 47 3.15 4.76 -9.68
N PHE A 48 3.32 3.62 -9.00
CA PHE A 48 2.27 3.02 -8.21
C PHE A 48 1.88 3.88 -7.01
N THR A 49 2.84 4.43 -6.28
CA THR A 49 2.57 5.34 -5.15
C THR A 49 1.86 6.61 -5.61
N SER A 50 2.27 7.19 -6.74
CA SER A 50 1.54 8.34 -7.33
C SER A 50 0.11 7.97 -7.73
N PHE A 51 -0.08 6.79 -8.31
CA PHE A 51 -1.41 6.27 -8.69
C PHE A 51 -2.33 6.08 -7.47
N ILE A 52 -1.88 5.34 -6.45
CA ILE A 52 -2.71 5.11 -5.25
C ILE A 52 -2.96 6.40 -4.47
N THR A 53 -2.03 7.35 -4.48
CA THR A 53 -2.21 8.65 -3.80
C THR A 53 -3.28 9.49 -4.50
N LYS A 54 -3.38 9.38 -5.83
CA LYS A 54 -4.41 10.05 -6.62
C LYS A 54 -5.77 9.37 -6.48
N GLU A 55 -5.82 8.04 -6.53
CA GLU A 55 -7.07 7.28 -6.47
C GLU A 55 -7.63 7.15 -5.04
N PHE A 56 -6.76 6.98 -4.05
CA PHE A 56 -7.13 6.75 -2.65
C PHE A 56 -6.36 7.71 -1.74
N PRO A 57 -6.72 9.00 -1.66
CA PRO A 57 -6.02 9.98 -0.84
C PRO A 57 -6.07 9.70 0.68
N ASN A 58 -6.72 8.63 1.11
CA ASN A 58 -6.85 8.10 2.47
C ASN A 58 -6.11 6.76 2.67
N TRP A 59 -5.21 6.35 1.76
CA TRP A 59 -4.34 5.20 1.99
C TRP A 59 -3.31 5.51 3.09
N ILE A 60 -3.00 4.52 3.92
CA ILE A 60 -2.08 4.69 5.07
C ILE A 60 -0.81 3.85 4.94
N TRP A 61 -0.95 2.58 4.54
CA TRP A 61 0.17 1.68 4.32
C TRP A 61 -0.11 0.77 3.14
N PHE A 62 0.96 0.33 2.50
CA PHE A 62 0.91 -0.74 1.53
C PHE A 62 2.10 -1.67 1.69
N ASN A 63 1.84 -2.95 1.49
CA ASN A 63 2.83 -4.01 1.56
C ASN A 63 3.10 -4.51 0.15
N ILE A 64 4.38 -4.65 -0.17
CA ILE A 64 4.84 -5.22 -1.41
C ILE A 64 5.31 -6.66 -1.17
N TYR A 65 4.82 -7.55 -2.01
CA TYR A 65 5.10 -8.97 -1.99
C TYR A 65 5.72 -9.38 -3.33
N GLU A 66 6.48 -10.47 -3.30
CA GLU A 66 6.95 -11.12 -4.49
C GLU A 66 5.78 -11.58 -5.37
N TYR A 67 5.83 -11.30 -6.66
CA TYR A 67 4.82 -11.83 -7.57
C TYR A 67 5.12 -13.29 -7.91
N LYS A 68 4.37 -14.20 -7.29
CA LYS A 68 4.29 -15.61 -7.71
C LYS A 68 2.89 -15.92 -8.19
N LYS A 69 2.79 -16.47 -9.41
CA LYS A 69 1.50 -16.86 -9.99
C LYS A 69 0.90 -18.00 -9.14
N GLY A 70 -0.29 -17.80 -8.61
CA GLY A 70 -1.00 -18.80 -7.79
C GLY A 70 -0.62 -18.80 -6.30
N GLU A 71 0.40 -18.07 -5.88
CA GLU A 71 0.85 -18.04 -4.48
C GLU A 71 0.74 -16.63 -3.88
N ASN A 72 0.87 -16.53 -2.56
CA ASN A 72 0.88 -15.25 -1.86
C ASN A 72 2.21 -14.48 -1.97
N GLY A 73 3.30 -15.16 -2.31
CA GLY A 73 4.64 -14.59 -2.37
C GLY A 73 5.19 -14.20 -0.98
N GLY A 74 6.49 -13.97 -0.89
CA GLY A 74 7.10 -13.43 0.34
C GLY A 74 6.82 -11.93 0.48
N LEU A 75 6.59 -11.44 1.70
CA LEU A 75 6.62 -10.01 1.97
C LEU A 75 8.03 -9.50 1.70
N LEU A 76 8.16 -8.53 0.81
CA LEU A 76 9.44 -7.92 0.47
C LEU A 76 9.65 -6.64 1.29
N ARG A 77 8.66 -5.76 1.32
CA ARG A 77 8.77 -4.46 2.00
C ARG A 77 7.40 -3.86 2.33
N SER A 78 7.34 -3.10 3.41
CA SER A 78 6.15 -2.34 3.83
C SER A 78 6.43 -0.85 3.77
N PHE A 79 5.50 -0.09 3.20
CA PHE A 79 5.59 1.35 3.04
C PHE A 79 4.39 2.00 3.75
N GLN A 80 4.65 3.11 4.42
CA GLN A 80 3.68 3.92 5.14
C GLN A 80 3.77 5.36 4.62
N ARG A 81 2.61 5.94 4.33
CA ARG A 81 2.50 7.31 3.85
C ARG A 81 3.12 8.30 4.82
N GLY A 82 3.92 9.24 4.30
CA GLY A 82 4.56 10.29 5.09
C GLY A 82 5.66 9.81 6.06
N LYS A 83 6.05 8.53 6.04
CA LYS A 83 7.14 8.00 6.86
C LYS A 83 8.23 7.35 6.04
N ASN A 84 7.90 6.26 5.35
CA ASN A 84 8.85 5.47 4.59
C ASN A 84 8.27 5.18 3.22
N GLU A 85 7.83 6.20 2.49
CA GLU A 85 7.36 6.09 1.11
C GLU A 85 8.50 5.63 0.19
N PRO A 86 8.21 4.93 -0.92
CA PRO A 86 9.25 4.48 -1.83
C PRO A 86 9.93 5.68 -2.48
N ALA A 87 11.27 5.70 -2.39
CA ALA A 87 12.12 6.69 -3.07
C ALA A 87 12.69 6.15 -4.40
N THR A 88 12.54 4.85 -4.65
CA THR A 88 13.11 4.14 -5.80
C THR A 88 12.03 3.41 -6.59
N ARG A 89 12.32 3.14 -7.87
CA ARG A 89 11.38 2.43 -8.77
C ARG A 89 11.17 0.96 -8.39
N ALA A 90 12.14 0.36 -7.70
CA ALA A 90 12.14 -1.03 -7.25
C ALA A 90 12.49 -1.09 -5.75
N ILE A 91 12.25 -2.26 -5.14
CA ILE A 91 12.55 -2.54 -3.72
C ILE A 91 14.05 -2.59 -3.46
#